data_AF-A0A3B4HBM5-F1
#
_entry.id   AF-A0A3B4HBM5-F1
#
_cell.length_a   1.000
_cell.length_b   1.000
_cell.length_c   1.000
_cell.angle_alpha   90.00
_cell.angle_beta   90.00
_cell.angle_gamma   90.00
#
_symmetry.space_group_name_H-M   'P 1'
#
loop_
_entity.id
_entity.type
_entity.pdbx_description
1 polymer ?
#
loop_
_entity_poly.entity_id
_entity_poly.type
_entity_poly.pdbx_seq_one_letter_code
_entity_poly.pdbx_strand_id
1 'polypeptide(L)'
;MTGRWPPPVYRILNSKSPTLSKVSNTSLECVLKTGMVSASLCFRKWLFAPSTQPSSLRLMSINSGSLLLTSLELADLWNPVPSLHRCNTSFPLTIKIVSPATPDAPGTPDATEVTGESITLSWTPPKSDGGSPIHYYILEKREKKTVRFYKVITKKPITDCAHRVINLTEDMEYEFRVMAVNDAGVGTPSNISLPIKAAEPKDIPCAPSVVCVSDSTSTSISLEWTKPADDGGMEILGYIIEMVKGEEVEWKRVNEELVTETNYVVTGLQTGAEYKFRVAAVNHVGRGEDKEIPDSQTLSTPLRS
;
A
#
# COMPACT_ATOMS: atom_id res chain seq x y z
N MET A 1 9.09 22.93 -25.72
CA MET A 1 8.03 22.11 -25.10
C MET A 1 7.62 22.81 -23.81
N THR A 2 6.44 23.42 -23.79
CA THR A 2 5.95 24.30 -22.73
C THR A 2 5.45 23.48 -21.55
N GLY A 3 6.19 23.47 -20.44
CA GLY A 3 5.73 22.85 -19.19
C GLY A 3 4.59 23.63 -18.59
N ARG A 4 3.39 23.03 -18.54
CA ARG A 4 2.30 23.52 -17.69
C ARG A 4 2.64 23.17 -16.25
N TRP A 5 2.80 24.19 -15.42
CA TRP A 5 2.85 24.03 -13.97
C TRP A 5 1.47 23.58 -13.45
N PRO A 6 1.43 22.75 -12.41
CA PRO A 6 0.17 22.36 -11.80
C PRO A 6 -0.47 23.54 -11.06
N PRO A 7 -1.79 23.50 -10.83
CA PRO A 7 -2.47 24.63 -10.24
C PRO A 7 -2.39 24.59 -8.70
N PRO A 8 -2.36 25.77 -8.04
CA PRO A 8 -2.12 25.91 -6.61
C PRO A 8 -3.32 25.52 -5.73
N VAL A 9 -3.06 25.02 -4.52
CA VAL A 9 -4.09 24.62 -3.52
C VAL A 9 -4.22 25.71 -2.44
N TYR A 10 -5.44 25.94 -1.93
CA TYR A 10 -5.77 27.13 -1.15
C TYR A 10 -6.48 26.80 0.19
N ARG A 11 -6.26 27.61 1.24
CA ARG A 11 -6.92 27.52 2.57
C ARG A 11 -7.46 28.88 3.04
N ILE A 12 -8.53 28.87 3.84
CA ILE A 12 -9.21 30.07 4.36
C ILE A 12 -8.75 30.37 5.79
N LEU A 13 -8.47 31.65 6.11
CA LEU A 13 -8.18 32.11 7.46
C LEU A 13 -9.04 33.34 7.84
N ASN A 14 -9.94 33.11 8.81
CA ASN A 14 -10.57 34.06 9.74
C ASN A 14 -11.73 35.00 9.29
N SER A 15 -12.42 35.59 10.30
CA SER A 15 -13.86 35.41 10.56
C SER A 15 -14.75 36.69 10.61
N LYS A 16 -14.43 37.79 9.90
CA LYS A 16 -15.30 39.00 9.88
C LYS A 16 -15.54 39.62 8.49
N SER A 17 -15.25 38.88 7.40
CA SER A 17 -15.28 39.36 6.00
C SER A 17 -16.11 38.40 5.12
N PRO A 18 -16.35 38.69 3.82
CA PRO A 18 -16.97 37.70 2.91
C PRO A 18 -16.24 36.37 3.06
N THR A 19 -17.00 35.31 3.29
CA THR A 19 -16.44 33.98 3.53
C THR A 19 -16.30 33.27 2.20
N LEU A 20 -15.06 32.94 1.83
CA LEU A 20 -14.80 31.99 0.75
C LEU A 20 -15.42 30.65 1.15
N SER A 21 -16.26 30.09 0.29
CA SER A 21 -16.94 28.82 0.54
C SER A 21 -16.22 27.66 -0.13
N LYS A 22 -15.54 27.94 -1.25
CA LYS A 22 -14.81 26.94 -2.01
C LYS A 22 -13.65 27.60 -2.74
N VAL A 23 -12.50 26.94 -2.68
CA VAL A 23 -11.34 27.38 -3.43
C VAL A 23 -10.77 26.21 -4.20
N SER A 24 -10.60 26.41 -5.50
CA SER A 24 -10.03 25.41 -6.41
C SER A 24 -9.03 26.04 -7.36
N ASN A 25 -8.39 25.17 -8.13
CA ASN A 25 -7.41 25.46 -9.16
C ASN A 25 -7.94 26.37 -10.29
N THR A 26 -9.26 26.43 -10.51
CA THR A 26 -9.88 27.17 -11.62
C THR A 26 -10.98 28.13 -11.18
N SER A 27 -11.38 28.07 -9.90
CA SER A 27 -12.50 28.85 -9.40
C SER A 27 -12.33 29.25 -7.94
N LEU A 28 -12.74 30.48 -7.67
CA LEU A 28 -12.92 31.04 -6.34
C LEU A 28 -14.42 31.27 -6.16
N GLU A 29 -15.01 30.60 -5.17
CA GLU A 29 -16.41 30.81 -4.82
C GLU A 29 -16.48 31.55 -3.48
N CYS A 30 -17.18 32.69 -3.50
CA CYS A 30 -17.37 33.52 -2.32
C CYS A 30 -18.86 33.63 -2.00
N VAL A 31 -19.21 33.36 -0.75
CA VAL A 31 -20.57 33.52 -0.24
C VAL A 31 -20.67 34.87 0.45
N LEU A 32 -21.59 35.70 -0.04
CA LEU A 32 -21.92 36.98 0.55
C LEU A 32 -22.81 36.77 1.78
N LYS A 33 -22.54 37.49 2.86
CA LYS A 33 -23.47 37.53 4.00
C LYS A 33 -24.73 38.33 3.61
N THR A 34 -25.85 37.96 4.22
CA THR A 34 -27.15 38.62 4.05
C THR A 34 -27.04 40.14 4.20
N GLY A 35 -27.49 40.88 3.19
CA GLY A 35 -27.43 42.35 3.13
C GLY A 35 -26.31 42.94 2.26
N MET A 36 -25.36 42.15 1.75
CA MET A 36 -24.37 42.61 0.77
C MET A 36 -24.90 42.43 -0.67
N VAL A 37 -24.89 43.50 -1.48
CA VAL A 37 -25.24 43.46 -2.91
C VAL A 37 -23.99 43.24 -3.80
N SER A 38 -24.15 42.49 -4.89
CA SER A 38 -23.05 42.03 -5.77
C SER A 38 -22.25 43.15 -6.44
N ALA A 39 -22.86 44.32 -6.64
CA ALA A 39 -22.23 45.50 -7.23
C ALA A 39 -21.07 46.08 -6.39
N SER A 40 -20.91 45.64 -5.14
CA SER A 40 -19.92 46.16 -4.19
C SER A 40 -18.59 45.39 -4.15
N LEU A 41 -18.42 44.27 -4.89
CA LEU A 41 -17.16 43.54 -4.93
C LEU A 41 -16.32 43.90 -6.17
N CYS A 42 -15.18 44.54 -5.94
CA CYS A 42 -14.11 44.68 -6.90
C CYS A 42 -12.89 43.87 -6.43
N PHE A 43 -12.44 42.90 -7.23
CA PHE A 43 -11.22 42.14 -6.96
C PHE A 43 -10.02 42.83 -7.64
N ARG A 44 -9.05 43.31 -6.86
CA ARG A 44 -7.75 43.76 -7.39
C ARG A 44 -6.70 42.69 -7.13
N LYS A 45 -6.04 42.20 -8.19
CA LYS A 45 -4.89 41.31 -8.09
C LYS A 45 -3.65 42.14 -7.75
N TRP A 46 -3.06 41.93 -6.58
CA TRP A 46 -1.71 42.42 -6.26
C TRP A 46 -0.73 41.29 -6.55
N LEU A 47 -0.12 41.28 -7.74
CA LEU A 47 1.01 40.41 -8.01
C LEU A 47 2.27 41.06 -7.39
N PHE A 48 3.08 40.25 -6.71
CA PHE A 48 4.42 40.63 -6.29
C PHE A 48 5.31 40.85 -7.53
N ALA A 49 5.26 42.05 -8.10
CA ALA A 49 6.28 42.64 -8.97
C ALA A 49 5.97 44.15 -9.13
N PRO A 50 6.91 45.08 -8.86
CA PRO A 50 6.63 46.52 -8.96
C PRO A 50 6.41 47.05 -10.39
N SER A 51 6.55 46.23 -11.43
CA SER A 51 6.67 46.70 -12.83
C SER A 51 5.58 46.26 -13.79
N THR A 52 4.59 45.48 -13.37
CA THR A 52 3.48 45.07 -14.25
C THR A 52 2.14 45.55 -13.70
N GLN A 53 1.44 46.37 -14.49
CA GLN A 53 0.08 46.84 -14.19
C GLN A 53 -0.84 45.66 -13.86
N PRO A 54 -1.82 45.83 -12.96
CA PRO A 54 -2.73 44.75 -12.61
C PRO A 54 -3.68 44.44 -13.77
N SER A 55 -3.65 43.20 -14.27
CA SER A 55 -4.68 42.64 -15.13
C SER A 55 -6.00 42.59 -14.34
N SER A 56 -7.09 43.15 -14.89
CA SER A 56 -8.39 43.17 -14.23
C SER A 56 -9.07 41.80 -14.28
N LEU A 57 -9.70 41.40 -13.17
CA LEU A 57 -10.56 40.21 -13.12
C LEU A 57 -11.95 40.55 -13.69
N ARG A 58 -12.49 39.70 -14.57
CA ARG A 58 -13.84 39.85 -15.11
C ARG A 58 -14.83 38.98 -14.31
N LEU A 59 -15.92 39.59 -13.86
CA LEU A 59 -17.03 38.91 -13.19
C LEU A 59 -17.85 38.16 -14.26
N MET A 60 -17.99 36.84 -14.15
CA MET A 60 -18.61 36.03 -15.23
C MET A 60 -20.10 35.70 -15.00
N SER A 61 -20.58 35.60 -13.75
CA SER A 61 -22.01 35.40 -13.50
C SER A 61 -22.42 35.70 -12.05
N ILE A 62 -23.67 36.11 -11.87
CA ILE A 62 -24.34 36.26 -10.58
C ILE A 62 -25.59 35.38 -10.63
N ASN A 63 -25.64 34.31 -9.84
CA ASN A 63 -26.89 33.62 -9.56
C ASN A 63 -27.23 33.83 -8.08
N SER A 64 -28.48 34.24 -7.84
CA SER A 64 -29.12 34.46 -6.54
C SER A 64 -28.37 33.90 -5.32
N GLY A 65 -27.49 34.72 -4.74
CA GLY A 65 -26.82 34.44 -3.46
C GLY A 65 -25.36 33.97 -3.53
N SER A 66 -24.84 33.60 -4.70
CA SER A 66 -23.44 33.15 -4.86
C SER A 66 -22.75 33.82 -6.05
N LEU A 67 -21.51 34.27 -5.83
CA LEU A 67 -20.63 34.77 -6.87
C LEU A 67 -19.70 33.64 -7.33
N LEU A 68 -19.87 33.20 -8.57
CA LEU A 68 -19.08 32.13 -9.19
C LEU A 68 -18.10 32.76 -10.18
N LEU A 69 -16.82 32.81 -9.80
CA LEU A 69 -15.75 33.21 -10.71
C LEU A 69 -15.28 31.94 -11.44
N THR A 70 -15.76 31.74 -12.68
CA THR A 70 -15.60 30.47 -13.40
C THR A 70 -14.39 30.39 -14.33
N SER A 71 -13.68 31.48 -14.60
CA SER A 71 -12.37 31.42 -15.26
C SER A 71 -11.56 32.69 -15.05
N LEU A 72 -10.24 32.54 -15.08
CA LEU A 72 -9.25 33.62 -14.98
C LEU A 72 -8.56 33.73 -16.36
N GLU A 73 -9.20 34.41 -17.30
CA GLU A 73 -8.57 34.72 -18.60
C GLU A 73 -7.73 35.99 -18.49
N LEU A 74 -6.49 35.92 -18.98
CA LEU A 74 -5.66 37.08 -19.28
C LEU A 74 -6.23 37.75 -20.52
N ALA A 75 -7.09 38.74 -20.34
CA ALA A 75 -7.56 39.59 -21.43
C ALA A 75 -6.92 40.99 -21.31
N ASP A 76 -6.34 41.46 -22.41
CA ASP A 76 -5.96 42.85 -22.59
C ASP A 76 -7.23 43.72 -22.71
N LEU A 77 -7.32 44.75 -21.87
CA LEU A 77 -8.49 45.60 -21.72
C LEU A 77 -8.62 46.63 -22.85
N TRP A 78 -9.86 46.94 -23.24
CA TRP A 78 -10.34 48.33 -23.23
C TRP A 78 -11.87 48.41 -23.30
N ASN A 79 -12.52 48.89 -22.24
CA ASN A 79 -13.73 49.72 -22.35
C ASN A 79 -13.95 50.48 -21.03
N PRO A 80 -14.19 51.80 -21.05
CA PRO A 80 -14.43 52.58 -19.84
C PRO A 80 -15.83 52.26 -19.28
N VAL A 81 -15.90 51.88 -18.00
CA VAL A 81 -17.18 51.70 -17.28
C VAL A 81 -17.53 53.04 -16.61
N PRO A 82 -18.67 53.69 -16.94
CA PRO A 82 -19.05 54.94 -16.31
C PRO A 82 -19.61 54.69 -14.90
N SER A 83 -19.27 55.59 -13.96
CA SER A 83 -19.88 55.78 -12.64
C SER A 83 -19.82 54.60 -11.64
N LEU A 84 -18.64 54.38 -11.03
CA LEU A 84 -18.52 53.58 -9.81
C LEU A 84 -18.84 54.47 -8.59
N HIS A 85 -19.91 54.15 -7.85
CA HIS A 85 -20.18 54.76 -6.54
C HIS A 85 -19.01 54.47 -5.61
N ARG A 86 -18.52 55.50 -4.92
CA ARG A 86 -17.32 55.43 -4.07
C ARG A 86 -17.64 54.65 -2.78
N CYS A 87 -17.31 53.36 -2.74
CA CYS A 87 -17.41 52.55 -1.53
C CYS A 87 -16.32 53.00 -0.53
N ASN A 88 -16.71 53.56 0.62
CA ASN A 88 -15.78 54.10 1.63
C ASN A 88 -15.17 53.05 2.57
N THR A 89 -15.47 51.77 2.39
CA THR A 89 -14.89 50.68 3.19
C THR A 89 -14.43 49.54 2.29
N SER A 90 -13.11 49.35 2.21
CA SER A 90 -12.51 48.17 1.58
C SER A 90 -11.92 47.26 2.65
N PHE A 91 -12.35 46.01 2.70
CA PHE A 91 -11.69 44.99 3.52
C PHE A 91 -10.74 44.19 2.62
N PRO A 92 -9.42 44.18 2.90
CA PRO A 92 -8.50 43.37 2.12
C PRO A 92 -8.71 41.89 2.45
N LEU A 93 -9.21 41.12 1.48
CA LEU A 93 -9.15 39.66 1.50
C LEU A 93 -7.80 39.22 0.93
N THR A 94 -6.94 38.64 1.78
CA THR A 94 -5.66 38.09 1.33
C THR A 94 -5.84 36.61 0.99
N ILE A 95 -5.83 36.28 -0.30
CA ILE A 95 -5.79 34.89 -0.77
C ILE A 95 -4.32 34.51 -0.92
N LYS A 96 -3.84 33.59 -0.06
CA LYS A 96 -2.50 33.00 -0.22
C LYS A 96 -2.59 31.87 -1.23
N ILE A 97 -1.96 32.07 -2.38
CA ILE A 97 -1.78 31.05 -3.41
C ILE A 97 -0.52 30.26 -3.04
N VAL A 98 -0.65 28.98 -2.68
CA VAL A 98 0.51 28.13 -2.40
C VAL A 98 0.66 27.15 -3.56
N SER A 99 1.76 27.29 -4.31
CA SER A 99 2.14 26.30 -5.32
C SER A 99 2.49 24.98 -4.62
N PRO A 100 2.07 23.82 -5.14
CA PRO A 100 2.46 22.55 -4.56
C PRO A 100 3.99 22.42 -4.61
N ALA A 101 4.54 21.87 -3.54
CA ALA A 101 5.92 21.41 -3.48
C ALA A 101 6.00 19.97 -3.99
N THR A 102 7.20 19.50 -4.30
CA THR A 102 7.44 18.08 -4.55
C THR A 102 7.17 17.26 -3.29
N PRO A 103 6.79 15.98 -3.40
CA PRO A 103 6.56 15.13 -2.24
C PRO A 103 7.83 14.90 -1.42
N ASP A 104 7.64 14.56 -0.14
CA ASP A 104 8.73 14.03 0.68
C ASP A 104 9.17 12.64 0.20
N ALA A 105 10.27 12.14 0.75
CA ALA A 105 10.73 10.78 0.52
C ALA A 105 9.69 9.76 1.03
N PRO A 106 9.35 8.72 0.25
CA PRO A 106 8.60 7.57 0.76
C PRO A 106 9.43 6.79 1.80
N GLY A 107 8.79 5.83 2.47
CA GLY A 107 9.49 4.87 3.32
C GLY A 107 10.51 4.05 2.55
N THR A 108 11.50 3.50 3.28
CA THR A 108 12.48 2.55 2.70
C THR A 108 11.73 1.33 2.15
N PRO A 109 11.98 0.91 0.90
CA PRO A 109 11.37 -0.28 0.35
C PRO A 109 11.91 -1.53 1.03
N ASP A 110 11.01 -2.44 1.38
CA ASP A 110 11.30 -3.72 2.03
C ASP A 110 10.74 -4.90 1.23
N ALA A 111 11.42 -6.03 1.26
CA ALA A 111 11.02 -7.21 0.49
C ALA A 111 9.95 -8.02 1.24
N THR A 112 8.86 -8.32 0.56
CA THR A 112 7.78 -9.16 1.10
C THR A 112 7.80 -10.58 0.52
N GLU A 113 8.36 -10.75 -0.68
CA GLU A 113 8.48 -12.03 -1.37
C GLU A 113 9.72 -11.98 -2.26
N VAL A 114 10.50 -13.06 -2.26
CA VAL A 114 11.77 -13.16 -2.99
C VAL A 114 11.80 -14.51 -3.71
N THR A 115 12.17 -14.46 -4.98
CA THR A 115 12.38 -15.63 -5.85
C THR A 115 13.69 -15.44 -6.61
N GLY A 116 14.14 -16.45 -7.37
CA GLY A 116 15.34 -16.34 -8.20
C GLY A 116 15.26 -15.25 -9.27
N GLU A 117 14.05 -14.98 -9.78
CA GLU A 117 13.84 -14.07 -10.91
C GLU A 117 13.04 -12.80 -10.56
N SER A 118 12.50 -12.71 -9.35
CA SER A 118 11.67 -11.59 -8.94
C SER A 118 11.72 -11.27 -7.45
N ILE A 119 11.53 -9.99 -7.12
CA ILE A 119 11.41 -9.49 -5.74
C ILE A 119 10.16 -8.61 -5.66
N THR A 120 9.26 -8.93 -4.75
CA THR A 120 8.11 -8.09 -4.41
C THR A 120 8.50 -7.14 -3.27
N LEU A 121 8.34 -5.84 -3.50
CA LEU A 121 8.68 -4.78 -2.56
C LEU A 121 7.43 -4.08 -2.06
N SER A 122 7.46 -3.63 -0.81
CA SER A 122 6.47 -2.72 -0.22
C SER A 122 7.14 -1.54 0.47
N TRP A 123 6.45 -0.41 0.56
CA TRP A 123 6.92 0.80 1.26
C TRP A 123 5.75 1.58 1.84
N THR A 124 6.05 2.64 2.60
CA THR A 124 5.04 3.58 3.10
C THR A 124 4.99 4.84 2.24
N PRO A 125 3.82 5.49 2.07
CA PRO A 125 3.72 6.75 1.34
C PRO A 125 4.51 7.87 2.05
N PRO A 126 4.89 8.95 1.33
CA PRO A 126 5.52 10.12 1.93
C PRO A 126 4.68 10.73 3.07
N LYS A 127 5.35 11.31 4.07
CA LYS A 127 4.69 12.02 5.17
C LYS A 127 3.92 13.26 4.68
N SER A 128 4.43 13.92 3.65
CA SER A 128 3.81 15.05 2.97
C SER A 128 3.81 14.81 1.46
N ASP A 129 2.66 15.05 0.83
CA ASP A 129 2.48 15.02 -0.62
C ASP A 129 2.84 16.37 -1.27
N GLY A 130 3.32 17.35 -0.49
CA GLY A 130 3.66 18.68 -0.99
C GLY A 130 2.44 19.53 -1.36
N GLY A 131 1.23 19.12 -0.99
CA GLY A 131 -0.01 19.86 -1.26
C GLY A 131 -0.68 19.51 -2.59
N SER A 132 -0.26 18.44 -3.26
CA SER A 132 -0.98 17.82 -4.39
C SER A 132 -0.87 16.30 -4.30
N PRO A 133 -1.93 15.53 -4.62
CA PRO A 133 -1.93 14.09 -4.49
C PRO A 133 -0.79 13.40 -5.26
N ILE A 134 -0.31 12.29 -4.71
CA ILE A 134 0.67 11.43 -5.39
C ILE A 134 -0.02 10.73 -6.56
N HIS A 135 0.57 10.85 -7.75
CA HIS A 135 0.08 10.22 -8.98
C HIS A 135 0.64 8.82 -9.16
N TYR A 136 1.95 8.67 -8.97
CA TYR A 136 2.66 7.39 -9.12
C TYR A 136 4.02 7.42 -8.42
N TYR A 137 4.65 6.26 -8.34
CA TYR A 137 5.98 6.05 -7.79
C TYR A 137 6.98 5.68 -8.90
N ILE A 138 8.20 6.16 -8.75
CA ILE A 138 9.35 5.74 -9.54
C ILE A 138 10.18 4.80 -8.67
N LEU A 139 10.20 3.52 -9.02
CA LEU A 139 11.05 2.52 -8.40
C LEU A 139 12.35 2.40 -9.19
N GLU A 140 13.48 2.44 -8.49
CA GLU A 140 14.80 2.22 -9.07
C GLU A 140 15.49 1.04 -8.41
N LYS A 141 16.27 0.29 -9.20
CA LYS A 141 17.09 -0.84 -8.76
C LYS A 141 18.53 -0.64 -9.16
N ARG A 142 19.45 -1.24 -8.41
CA ARG A 142 20.84 -1.48 -8.82
C ARG A 142 21.30 -2.82 -8.31
N GLU A 143 22.26 -3.42 -8.98
CA GLU A 143 23.01 -4.55 -8.42
C GLU A 143 24.02 -4.02 -7.41
N LYS A 144 24.25 -4.72 -6.30
CA LYS A 144 25.12 -4.29 -5.19
C LYS A 144 26.53 -3.89 -5.62
N LYS A 145 27.05 -4.49 -6.69
CA LYS A 145 28.39 -4.18 -7.26
C LYS A 145 28.41 -2.93 -8.15
N THR A 146 27.25 -2.37 -8.46
CA THR A 146 27.10 -1.23 -9.36
C THR A 146 26.74 0.04 -8.59
N VAL A 147 27.26 1.18 -9.02
CA VAL A 147 26.95 2.46 -8.36
C VAL A 147 25.63 3.05 -8.87
N ARG A 148 25.29 2.77 -10.13
CA ARG A 148 24.20 3.43 -10.86
C ARG A 148 22.86 2.74 -10.64
N PHE A 149 21.87 3.53 -10.27
CA PHE A 149 20.46 3.12 -10.25
C PHE A 149 19.83 3.18 -11.64
N TYR A 150 18.97 2.22 -11.92
CA TYR A 150 18.14 2.15 -13.11
C TYR A 150 16.68 2.12 -12.73
N LYS A 151 15.84 2.84 -13.48
CA LYS A 151 14.39 2.76 -13.31
C LYS A 151 13.91 1.36 -13.65
N VAL A 152 13.06 0.81 -12.78
CA VAL A 152 12.34 -0.42 -13.07
C VAL A 152 11.36 -0.13 -14.20
N ILE A 153 11.47 -0.89 -15.29
CA ILE A 153 10.61 -0.71 -16.47
C ILE A 153 9.27 -1.38 -16.18
N THR A 154 8.19 -0.59 -16.18
CA THR A 154 6.83 -1.08 -15.95
C THR A 154 5.94 -0.76 -17.15
N LYS A 155 4.96 -1.65 -17.43
CA LYS A 155 3.95 -1.41 -18.48
C LYS A 155 2.93 -0.35 -18.07
N LYS A 156 2.67 -0.24 -16.77
CA LYS A 156 1.75 0.73 -16.17
C LYS A 156 2.48 1.50 -15.06
N PRO A 157 2.13 2.78 -14.80
CA PRO A 157 2.64 3.50 -13.65
C PRO A 157 2.37 2.74 -12.34
N ILE A 158 3.31 2.78 -11.41
CA ILE A 158 3.17 2.18 -10.09
C ILE A 158 2.35 3.15 -9.23
N THR A 159 1.08 2.86 -8.97
CA THR A 159 0.20 3.73 -8.16
C THR A 159 0.12 3.30 -6.70
N ASP A 160 0.35 2.01 -6.43
CA ASP A 160 0.30 1.43 -5.09
C ASP A 160 1.67 1.52 -4.40
N CYS A 161 1.69 1.41 -3.07
CA CYS A 161 2.93 1.35 -2.29
C CYS A 161 3.54 -0.06 -2.25
N ALA A 162 3.39 -0.81 -3.35
CA ALA A 162 3.98 -2.13 -3.53
C ALA A 162 4.20 -2.40 -5.02
N HIS A 163 5.25 -3.15 -5.35
CA HIS A 163 5.52 -3.56 -6.73
C HIS A 163 6.40 -4.81 -6.80
N ARG A 164 6.08 -5.72 -7.73
CA ARG A 164 6.90 -6.89 -8.06
C ARG A 164 7.86 -6.58 -9.20
N VAL A 165 9.16 -6.54 -8.88
CA VAL A 165 10.24 -6.39 -9.85
C VAL A 165 10.57 -7.76 -10.42
N ILE A 166 10.50 -7.92 -11.74
CA ILE A 166 10.75 -9.17 -12.47
C ILE A 166 12.01 -9.09 -13.33
N ASN A 167 12.39 -10.22 -13.95
CA ASN A 167 13.57 -10.36 -14.80
C ASN A 167 14.85 -9.99 -14.04
N LEU A 168 14.96 -10.45 -12.79
CA LEU A 168 16.19 -10.43 -12.03
C LEU A 168 17.02 -11.67 -12.38
N THR A 169 18.33 -11.53 -12.24
CA THR A 169 19.25 -12.66 -12.34
C THR A 169 19.35 -13.36 -10.99
N GLU A 170 19.14 -14.68 -10.98
CA GLU A 170 19.28 -15.53 -9.80
C GLU A 170 20.69 -15.41 -9.19
N ASP A 171 20.74 -15.54 -7.87
CA ASP A 171 21.91 -15.38 -7.01
C ASP A 171 22.56 -13.98 -6.98
N MET A 172 21.97 -12.98 -7.65
CA MET A 172 22.42 -11.59 -7.58
C MET A 172 21.76 -10.80 -6.44
N GLU A 173 22.51 -9.88 -5.84
CA GLU A 173 22.01 -8.96 -4.82
C GLU A 173 21.63 -7.61 -5.42
N TYR A 174 20.42 -7.16 -5.11
CA TYR A 174 19.85 -5.89 -5.56
C TYR A 174 19.57 -4.96 -4.40
N GLU A 175 19.70 -3.67 -4.66
CA GLU A 175 19.30 -2.60 -3.77
C GLU A 175 18.28 -1.71 -4.47
N PHE A 176 17.28 -1.26 -3.72
CA PHE A 176 16.14 -0.53 -4.26
C PHE A 176 15.95 0.82 -3.56
N ARG A 177 15.39 1.77 -4.29
CA ARG A 177 14.89 3.03 -3.72
C ARG A 177 13.67 3.50 -4.51
N VAL A 178 12.81 4.28 -3.86
CA VAL A 178 11.56 4.76 -4.45
C VAL A 178 11.44 6.27 -4.31
N MET A 179 10.82 6.92 -5.30
CA MET A 179 10.46 8.34 -5.28
C MET A 179 8.96 8.47 -5.57
N ALA A 180 8.27 9.38 -4.90
CA ALA A 180 6.88 9.72 -5.22
C ALA A 180 6.82 10.86 -6.23
N VAL A 181 5.79 10.87 -7.07
CA VAL A 181 5.58 11.92 -8.07
C VAL A 181 4.21 12.54 -7.89
N ASN A 182 4.18 13.87 -7.78
CA ASN A 182 2.94 14.64 -7.84
C ASN A 182 3.02 15.64 -9.01
N ASP A 183 2.03 16.51 -9.04
CA ASP A 183 1.92 17.68 -9.89
C ASP A 183 3.17 18.59 -9.95
N ALA A 184 3.84 18.81 -8.82
CA ALA A 184 5.05 19.65 -8.74
C ALA A 184 6.30 18.91 -9.27
N GLY A 185 6.23 17.59 -9.37
CA GLY A 185 7.26 16.75 -9.95
C GLY A 185 7.69 15.59 -9.04
N VAL A 186 8.91 15.14 -9.24
CA VAL A 186 9.50 14.00 -8.52
C VAL A 186 10.03 14.48 -7.16
N GLY A 187 9.61 13.80 -6.09
CA GLY A 187 10.10 14.01 -4.74
C GLY A 187 11.51 13.49 -4.52
N THR A 188 12.00 13.62 -3.29
CA THR A 188 13.29 13.06 -2.89
C THR A 188 13.23 11.52 -2.83
N PRO A 189 14.35 10.82 -3.10
CA PRO A 189 14.38 9.37 -2.98
C PRO A 189 14.30 8.91 -1.52
N SER A 190 13.69 7.76 -1.30
CA SER A 190 13.77 7.01 -0.04
C SER A 190 15.23 6.70 0.31
N ASN A 191 15.44 6.25 1.54
CA ASN A 191 16.66 5.49 1.85
C ASN A 191 16.74 4.25 0.93
N ILE A 192 17.96 3.80 0.68
CA ILE A 192 18.22 2.59 -0.08
C ILE A 192 17.86 1.39 0.82
N SER A 193 17.19 0.38 0.26
CA SER A 193 16.91 -0.88 0.96
C SER A 193 18.20 -1.56 1.41
N LEU A 194 18.09 -2.52 2.31
CA LEU A 194 19.17 -3.51 2.47
C LEU A 194 19.36 -4.28 1.14
N PRO A 195 20.56 -4.82 0.87
CA PRO A 195 20.76 -5.72 -0.25
C PRO A 195 19.86 -6.95 -0.13
N ILE A 196 19.09 -7.24 -1.17
CA ILE A 196 18.20 -8.40 -1.25
C ILE A 196 18.72 -9.31 -2.35
N LYS A 197 19.04 -10.56 -1.98
CA LYS A 197 19.49 -11.57 -2.93
C LYS A 197 18.29 -12.19 -3.65
N ALA A 198 18.25 -12.12 -4.98
CA ALA A 198 17.25 -12.83 -5.78
C ALA A 198 17.61 -14.32 -5.80
N ALA A 199 16.94 -15.12 -4.98
CA ALA A 199 17.14 -16.56 -4.90
C ALA A 199 15.79 -17.20 -4.60
N GLU A 200 15.58 -18.43 -5.08
CA GLU A 200 14.44 -19.22 -4.62
C GLU A 200 14.50 -19.38 -3.10
N PRO A 201 13.36 -19.31 -2.39
CA PRO A 201 13.30 -19.66 -0.99
C PRO A 201 13.80 -21.09 -0.77
N LYS A 202 14.63 -21.28 0.23
CA LYS A 202 15.39 -22.53 0.47
C LYS A 202 15.23 -23.04 1.90
N ASP A 203 14.14 -22.69 2.56
CA ASP A 203 13.87 -23.17 3.91
C ASP A 203 12.86 -24.31 3.90
N ILE A 204 12.91 -25.14 4.93
CA ILE A 204 11.92 -26.19 5.17
C ILE A 204 10.63 -25.55 5.72
N PRO A 205 9.46 -26.20 5.58
CA PRO A 205 8.22 -25.68 6.14
C PRO A 205 8.27 -25.61 7.67
N CYS A 206 7.53 -24.69 8.27
CA CYS A 206 7.27 -24.76 9.70
C CYS A 206 6.26 -25.88 10.03
N ALA A 207 6.04 -26.14 11.32
CA ALA A 207 5.11 -27.17 11.75
C ALA A 207 3.65 -26.85 11.32
N PRO A 208 2.83 -27.86 10.99
CA PRO A 208 1.38 -27.66 10.79
C PRO A 208 0.74 -26.83 11.91
N SER A 209 -0.16 -25.91 11.54
CA SER A 209 -0.65 -24.91 12.49
C SER A 209 -1.55 -25.53 13.58
N VAL A 210 -2.51 -26.35 13.17
CA VAL A 210 -3.41 -27.12 14.04
C VAL A 210 -3.33 -28.58 13.64
N VAL A 211 -3.28 -29.49 14.61
CA VAL A 211 -3.42 -30.93 14.41
C VAL A 211 -4.36 -31.46 15.48
N CYS A 212 -5.36 -32.25 15.08
CA CYS A 212 -6.34 -32.83 15.99
C CYS A 212 -6.78 -34.23 15.51
N VAL A 213 -7.42 -34.96 16.43
CA VAL A 213 -8.15 -36.19 16.13
C VAL A 213 -9.59 -35.81 15.82
N SER A 214 -10.07 -36.16 14.63
CA SER A 214 -11.46 -35.90 14.22
C SER A 214 -12.40 -37.07 14.50
N ASP A 215 -11.90 -38.30 14.46
CA ASP A 215 -12.66 -39.50 14.80
C ASP A 215 -11.72 -40.62 15.31
N SER A 216 -12.27 -41.56 16.07
CA SER A 216 -11.54 -42.73 16.54
C SER A 216 -12.44 -43.95 16.61
N THR A 217 -11.89 -45.11 16.22
CA THR A 217 -12.52 -46.42 16.39
C THR A 217 -11.68 -47.29 17.32
N SER A 218 -12.06 -48.55 17.54
CA SER A 218 -11.20 -49.48 18.29
C SER A 218 -9.86 -49.79 17.59
N THR A 219 -9.74 -49.53 16.28
CA THR A 219 -8.59 -49.96 15.46
C THR A 219 -8.07 -48.89 14.49
N SER A 220 -8.61 -47.67 14.55
CA SER A 220 -8.20 -46.56 13.67
C SER A 220 -8.37 -45.21 14.33
N ILE A 221 -7.58 -44.23 13.89
CA ILE A 221 -7.66 -42.82 14.29
C ILE A 221 -7.68 -41.97 13.03
N SER A 222 -8.63 -41.06 12.94
CA SER A 222 -8.72 -40.06 11.88
C SER A 222 -8.08 -38.76 12.36
N LEU A 223 -7.08 -38.29 11.62
CA LEU A 223 -6.33 -37.08 11.91
C LEU A 223 -6.72 -35.99 10.92
N GLU A 224 -6.82 -34.76 11.43
CA GLU A 224 -7.02 -33.55 10.64
C GLU A 224 -6.02 -32.47 11.07
N TRP A 225 -5.54 -31.70 10.11
CA TRP A 225 -4.63 -30.59 10.37
C TRP A 225 -4.86 -29.42 9.43
N THR A 226 -4.13 -28.33 9.66
CA THR A 226 -4.08 -27.18 8.76
C THR A 226 -2.66 -26.97 8.24
N LYS A 227 -2.55 -26.38 7.05
CA LYS A 227 -1.26 -26.09 6.42
C LYS A 227 -0.36 -25.26 7.37
N PRO A 228 0.97 -25.38 7.25
CA PRO A 228 1.91 -24.49 7.93
C PRO A 228 1.59 -23.02 7.65
N ALA A 229 1.90 -22.15 8.61
CA ALA A 229 1.80 -20.70 8.41
C ALA A 229 2.88 -20.16 7.45
N ASP A 230 3.98 -20.90 7.33
CA ASP A 230 5.12 -20.62 6.46
C ASP A 230 5.59 -21.95 5.85
N ASP A 231 5.61 -22.03 4.52
CA ASP A 231 6.04 -23.21 3.76
C ASP A 231 7.54 -23.19 3.42
N GLY A 232 8.30 -22.25 3.99
CA GLY A 232 9.72 -22.04 3.67
C GLY A 232 9.91 -21.37 2.30
N GLY A 233 8.83 -20.80 1.75
CA GLY A 233 8.73 -20.15 0.44
C GLY A 233 8.72 -21.12 -0.75
N MET A 234 8.48 -22.41 -0.51
CA MET A 234 8.31 -23.42 -1.55
C MET A 234 7.04 -24.21 -1.26
N GLU A 235 6.31 -24.59 -2.31
CA GLU A 235 5.02 -25.27 -2.13
C GLU A 235 5.13 -26.58 -1.31
N ILE A 236 4.12 -26.82 -0.49
CA ILE A 236 4.00 -28.08 0.26
C ILE A 236 3.64 -29.21 -0.72
N LEU A 237 4.55 -30.16 -0.87
CA LEU A 237 4.39 -31.37 -1.66
C LEU A 237 3.49 -32.40 -0.96
N GLY A 238 3.47 -32.37 0.37
CA GLY A 238 2.56 -33.19 1.18
C GLY A 238 3.03 -33.33 2.62
N TYR A 239 2.49 -34.34 3.31
CA TYR A 239 2.69 -34.54 4.75
C TYR A 239 3.21 -35.94 5.09
N ILE A 240 4.00 -36.00 6.15
CA ILE A 240 4.45 -37.23 6.81
C ILE A 240 3.75 -37.32 8.16
N ILE A 241 3.15 -38.48 8.41
CA ILE A 241 2.49 -38.82 9.66
C ILE A 241 3.34 -39.89 10.35
N GLU A 242 3.68 -39.64 11.60
CA GLU A 242 4.40 -40.60 12.43
C GLU A 242 3.62 -40.89 13.71
N MET A 243 3.83 -42.08 14.25
CA MET A 243 3.22 -42.51 15.50
C MET A 243 4.21 -43.18 16.44
N VAL A 244 3.90 -43.11 17.73
CA VAL A 244 4.54 -43.87 18.81
C VAL A 244 3.45 -44.68 19.50
N LYS A 245 3.76 -45.92 19.90
CA LYS A 245 2.86 -46.79 20.67
C LYS A 245 3.31 -46.85 22.14
N GLY A 246 2.41 -46.51 23.06
CA GLY A 246 2.67 -46.52 24.50
C GLY A 246 3.83 -45.63 24.90
N GLU A 247 4.78 -46.20 25.65
CA GLU A 247 6.00 -45.51 26.10
C GLU A 247 7.20 -45.71 25.16
N GLU A 248 6.98 -46.22 23.94
CA GLU A 248 8.05 -46.24 22.93
C GLU A 248 8.56 -44.81 22.67
N VAL A 249 9.86 -44.66 22.37
CA VAL A 249 10.48 -43.36 22.11
C VAL A 249 10.70 -43.12 20.62
N GLU A 250 10.67 -44.20 19.83
CA GLU A 250 10.93 -44.16 18.38
C GLU A 250 9.66 -43.88 17.59
N TRP A 251 9.61 -42.73 16.93
CA TRP A 251 8.56 -42.37 15.99
C TRP A 251 8.65 -43.20 14.71
N LYS A 252 7.54 -43.85 14.35
CA LYS A 252 7.43 -44.69 13.16
C LYS A 252 6.50 -44.03 12.15
N ARG A 253 6.98 -43.90 10.91
CA ARG A 253 6.21 -43.36 9.79
C ARG A 253 5.05 -44.29 9.43
N VAL A 254 3.87 -43.70 9.24
CA VAL A 254 2.62 -44.41 8.97
C VAL A 254 2.31 -44.46 7.48
N ASN A 255 2.53 -43.36 6.75
CA ASN A 255 2.22 -43.25 5.33
C ASN A 255 3.45 -43.55 4.45
N GLU A 256 3.30 -44.36 3.39
CA GLU A 256 4.39 -44.65 2.44
C GLU A 256 4.66 -43.46 1.49
N GLU A 257 3.61 -42.95 0.84
CA GLU A 257 3.66 -41.76 -0.01
C GLU A 257 3.25 -40.51 0.77
N LEU A 258 3.68 -39.33 0.32
CA LEU A 258 3.28 -38.06 0.93
C LEU A 258 1.77 -37.89 0.80
N VAL A 259 1.12 -37.53 1.90
CA VAL A 259 -0.32 -37.21 1.90
C VAL A 259 -0.48 -35.79 1.37
N THR A 260 -1.30 -35.57 0.33
CA THR A 260 -1.47 -34.23 -0.25
C THR A 260 -2.60 -33.45 0.43
N GLU A 261 -3.56 -34.19 0.99
CA GLU A 261 -4.67 -33.67 1.78
C GLU A 261 -4.24 -33.29 3.20
N THR A 262 -5.10 -32.56 3.91
CA THR A 262 -4.86 -32.17 5.31
C THR A 262 -5.59 -33.07 6.31
N ASN A 263 -5.78 -34.32 5.94
CA ASN A 263 -6.39 -35.35 6.77
C ASN A 263 -5.85 -36.73 6.42
N TYR A 264 -5.80 -37.63 7.39
CA TYR A 264 -5.32 -39.00 7.18
C TYR A 264 -5.88 -39.95 8.22
N VAL A 265 -6.25 -41.17 7.79
CA VAL A 265 -6.76 -42.22 8.67
C VAL A 265 -5.68 -43.24 8.94
N VAL A 266 -5.18 -43.26 10.18
CA VAL A 266 -4.27 -44.29 10.66
C VAL A 266 -5.08 -45.54 10.98
N THR A 267 -4.75 -46.67 10.36
CA THR A 267 -5.47 -47.95 10.53
C THR A 267 -4.55 -49.03 11.11
N GLY A 268 -5.12 -50.17 11.50
CA GLY A 268 -4.36 -51.32 12.01
C GLY A 268 -3.86 -51.14 13.44
N LEU A 269 -4.47 -50.22 14.20
CA LEU A 269 -4.10 -49.95 15.58
C LEU A 269 -4.68 -51.01 16.53
N GLN A 270 -3.98 -51.28 17.63
CA GLN A 270 -4.42 -52.24 18.65
C GLN A 270 -5.38 -51.61 19.67
N THR A 271 -6.55 -52.22 19.84
CA THR A 271 -7.53 -51.86 20.87
C THR A 271 -6.90 -51.90 22.27
N GLY A 272 -7.14 -50.87 23.07
CA GLY A 272 -6.66 -50.72 24.44
C GLY A 272 -5.22 -50.20 24.55
N ALA A 273 -4.52 -49.98 23.44
CA ALA A 273 -3.20 -49.37 23.45
C ALA A 273 -3.29 -47.84 23.29
N GLU A 274 -2.31 -47.15 23.87
CA GLU A 274 -2.12 -45.71 23.78
C GLU A 274 -1.21 -45.39 22.60
N TYR A 275 -1.53 -44.34 21.84
CA TYR A 275 -0.71 -43.85 20.74
C TYR A 275 -0.52 -42.35 20.80
N LYS A 276 0.66 -41.89 20.37
CA LYS A 276 0.95 -40.49 20.09
C LYS A 276 1.14 -40.31 18.59
N PHE A 277 0.77 -39.15 18.08
CA PHE A 277 0.86 -38.82 16.66
C PHE A 277 1.54 -37.48 16.46
N ARG A 278 2.28 -37.36 15.37
CA ARG A 278 2.80 -36.09 14.89
C ARG A 278 2.74 -36.00 13.38
N VAL A 279 2.63 -34.77 12.88
CA VAL A 279 2.55 -34.48 11.46
C VAL A 279 3.63 -33.46 11.10
N ALA A 280 4.34 -33.71 10.00
CA ALA A 280 5.30 -32.77 9.43
C ALA A 280 4.94 -32.49 7.96
N ALA A 281 5.07 -31.23 7.55
CA ALA A 281 4.92 -30.85 6.15
C ALA A 281 6.24 -31.03 5.40
N VAL A 282 6.18 -31.27 4.08
CA VAL A 282 7.34 -31.49 3.22
C VAL A 282 7.24 -30.58 2.00
N ASN A 283 8.29 -29.84 1.70
CA ASN A 283 8.44 -29.09 0.45
C ASN A 283 9.63 -29.63 -0.36
N HIS A 284 9.98 -28.96 -1.46
CA HIS A 284 11.14 -29.31 -2.30
C HIS A 284 12.50 -29.23 -1.59
N VAL A 285 12.61 -28.45 -0.50
CA VAL A 285 13.82 -28.34 0.31
C VAL A 285 13.94 -29.56 1.23
N GLY A 286 12.84 -29.96 1.86
CA GLY A 286 12.79 -31.14 2.69
C GLY A 286 11.64 -31.16 3.69
N ARG A 287 11.78 -32.02 4.70
CA ARG A 287 10.82 -32.19 5.79
C ARG A 287 10.94 -31.03 6.79
N GLY A 288 9.81 -30.42 7.10
CA GLY A 288 9.64 -29.36 8.08
C GLY A 288 9.56 -29.85 9.53
N GLU A 289 9.26 -28.93 10.44
CA GLU A 289 9.09 -29.23 11.87
C GLU A 289 7.86 -30.10 12.15
N ASP A 290 7.93 -30.86 13.24
CA ASP A 290 6.85 -31.73 13.70
C ASP A 290 5.82 -30.96 14.50
N LYS A 291 4.54 -31.26 14.27
CA LYS A 291 3.46 -30.90 15.17
C LYS A 291 2.88 -32.14 15.83
N GLU A 292 3.15 -32.31 17.12
CA GLU A 292 2.56 -33.36 17.95
C GLU A 292 1.10 -33.04 18.28
N ILE A 293 0.29 -34.10 18.39
CA ILE A 293 -1.06 -34.00 18.94
C ILE A 293 -0.95 -33.90 20.46
N PRO A 294 -1.60 -32.91 21.11
CA PRO A 294 -1.39 -32.63 22.53
C PRO A 294 -1.67 -33.80 23.48
N ASP A 295 -2.65 -34.65 23.13
CA ASP A 295 -3.11 -35.74 23.97
C ASP A 295 -2.85 -37.10 23.32
N SER A 296 -2.36 -38.05 24.11
CA SER A 296 -2.29 -39.45 23.69
C SER A 296 -3.69 -40.05 23.50
N GLN A 297 -3.81 -40.94 22.53
CA GLN A 297 -5.09 -41.53 22.14
C GLN A 297 -5.15 -42.99 22.58
N THR A 298 -6.08 -43.30 23.50
CA THR A 298 -6.37 -44.68 23.92
C THR A 298 -7.55 -45.22 23.12
N LEU A 299 -7.32 -46.28 22.36
CA LEU A 299 -8.38 -46.86 21.53
C LEU A 299 -9.30 -47.73 22.37
N SER A 300 -10.57 -47.37 22.44
CA SER A 300 -11.58 -48.17 23.14
C SER A 300 -12.74 -48.48 22.21
N THR A 301 -13.38 -49.63 22.43
CA THR A 301 -14.67 -49.90 21.79
C THR A 301 -15.70 -48.91 22.32
N PRO A 302 -16.50 -48.26 21.45
CA PRO A 302 -17.59 -47.42 21.92
C PRO A 302 -18.51 -48.26 22.82
N LEU A 303 -18.83 -47.73 24.00
CA LEU A 303 -19.76 -48.37 24.92
C LEU A 303 -21.09 -48.57 24.19
N ARG A 304 -21.50 -49.82 23.98
CA ARG A 304 -22.84 -50.12 23.45
C ARG A 304 -23.85 -49.52 24.43
N SER A 305 -24.65 -48.56 23.95
CA SER A 305 -25.84 -48.02 24.62
C SER A 305 -26.89 -49.10 24.86
#